data_AF-A0A1M4WSY7-F1
#
_entry.id   AF-A0A1M4WSY7-F1
#
_cell.length_a   1.000
_cell.length_b   1.000
_cell.length_c   1.000
_cell.angle_alpha   90.00
_cell.angle_beta   90.00
_cell.angle_gamma   90.00
#
_symmetry.space_group_name_H-M   'P 1'
#
loop_
_entity.id
_entity.type
_entity.pdbx_description
1 polymer ?
#
loop_
_entity_poly.entity_id
_entity_poly.type
_entity_poly.pdbx_seq_one_letter_code
_entity_poly.pdbx_strand_id
1 'polypeptide(L)' 'MNLKDISTKDLIKELEVRKNVKSYDCGLYSKYEVQIKRKYSQDRGLVKLPNNYKLLVISDF' A
#
# COMPACT_ATOMS: atom_id res chain seq x y z
N MET A 1 13.27 17.17 1.26
CA MET A 1 11.82 17.45 1.13
C MET A 1 11.15 16.94 2.41
N ASN A 2 10.55 17.81 3.21
CA ASN A 2 10.01 17.45 4.53
C ASN A 2 8.62 16.84 4.34
N LEU A 3 8.45 15.55 4.63
CA LEU A 3 7.20 14.80 4.39
C LEU A 3 6.05 15.21 5.33
N LYS A 4 6.31 16.08 6.32
CA LYS A 4 5.33 16.50 7.33
C LYS A 4 4.27 17.47 6.82
N ASP A 5 4.58 18.22 5.76
CA ASP A 5 3.71 19.30 5.24
C ASP A 5 2.98 18.92 3.94
N ILE A 6 3.18 17.68 3.45
CA ILE A 6 2.57 17.20 2.21
C ILE A 6 1.27 16.48 2.55
N SER A 7 0.18 16.89 1.92
CA SER A 7 -1.10 16.19 2.06
C SER A 7 -0.95 14.74 1.57
N THR A 8 -1.50 13.79 2.33
CA THR A 8 -1.45 12.36 1.97
C THR A 8 -1.99 12.10 0.56
N LYS A 9 -2.99 12.89 0.13
CA LYS A 9 -3.59 12.79 -1.21
C LYS A 9 -2.60 13.17 -2.31
N ASP A 10 -1.80 14.20 -2.08
CA ASP A 10 -0.81 14.67 -3.06
C ASP A 10 0.39 13.73 -3.11
N LEU A 11 0.78 13.16 -1.95
CA LEU A 11 1.79 12.11 -1.88
C LEU A 11 1.37 10.88 -2.69
N ILE A 12 0.12 10.42 -2.54
CA ILE A 12 -0.39 9.26 -3.28
C ILE A 12 -0.35 9.51 -4.79
N LYS A 13 -0.85 10.67 -5.24
CA LYS A 13 -0.83 11.04 -6.67
C LYS A 13 0.58 11.07 -7.23
N GLU A 14 1.53 11.62 -6.48
CA GLU A 14 2.92 11.70 -6.91
C GLU A 14 3.54 10.30 -7.04
N LEU A 15 3.27 9.41 -6.07
CA LEU A 15 3.74 8.02 -6.10
C LEU A 15 3.15 7.20 -7.26
N GLU A 16 1.87 7.40 -7.59
CA GLU A 16 1.20 6.67 -8.69
C GLU A 16 1.82 6.93 -10.07
N VAL A 17 2.48 8.07 -10.28
CA VAL A 17 3.10 8.45 -11.55
C VAL A 17 4.52 7.90 -11.70
N ARG A 18 5.14 7.44 -10.60
CA ARG A 18 6.52 6.96 -10.63
C ARG A 18 6.61 5.60 -11.32
N LYS A 19 7.58 5.45 -12.24
CA LYS A 19 7.80 4.20 -13.00
C LYS A 19 8.11 2.98 -12.14
N ASN A 20 8.64 3.20 -10.93
CA ASN A 20 9.02 2.16 -9.99
C ASN A 20 7.90 1.77 -9.01
N VAL A 21 6.69 2.30 -9.22
CA VAL A 21 5.51 2.01 -8.41
C VAL A 21 4.52 1.19 -9.22
N LYS A 22 4.06 0.09 -8.63
CA LYS A 22 2.96 -0.73 -9.16
C LYS A 22 1.73 -0.54 -8.30
N SER A 23 0.60 -0.23 -8.94
CA SER A 23 -0.70 -0.09 -8.29
C SER A 23 -1.56 -1.31 -8.54
N TYR A 24 -2.23 -1.80 -7.50
CA TYR A 24 -3.19 -2.89 -7.56
C TYR A 24 -4.47 -2.50 -6.84
N ASP A 25 -5.60 -2.71 -7.50
CA ASP A 25 -6.91 -2.64 -6.85
C ASP A 25 -7.20 -4.00 -6.21
N CYS A 26 -7.48 -3.97 -4.91
CA CYS A 26 -7.57 -5.14 -4.05
C CYS A 26 -8.83 -5.11 -3.18
N GLY A 27 -9.21 -6.29 -2.69
CA GLY A 27 -10.38 -6.44 -1.84
C GLY A 27 -11.44 -7.37 -2.41
N LEU A 28 -12.68 -7.20 -1.95
CA LEU A 28 -13.84 -7.98 -2.34
C LEU A 28 -14.06 -7.88 -3.86
N TYR A 29 -14.18 -9.04 -4.50
CA TYR A 29 -14.34 -9.17 -5.96
C TYR A 29 -13.18 -8.60 -6.79
N SER A 30 -12.05 -8.28 -6.16
CA SER A 30 -10.85 -7.83 -6.86
C SER A 30 -10.03 -9.02 -7.35
N LYS A 31 -9.27 -8.82 -8.43
CA LYS A 31 -8.40 -9.86 -9.00
C LYS A 31 -7.24 -10.27 -8.08
N TYR A 32 -6.87 -9.40 -7.14
CA TYR A 32 -5.70 -9.57 -6.28
C TYR A 32 -6.08 -9.47 -4.79
N GLU A 33 -5.57 -10.40 -4.00
CA GLU A 33 -5.65 -10.40 -2.54
C GLU A 33 -4.25 -10.23 -1.94
N VAL A 34 -4.13 -9.34 -0.94
CA VAL A 34 -2.86 -9.02 -0.28
C VAL A 34 -2.94 -9.44 1.17
N GLN A 35 -1.89 -10.12 1.65
CA GLN A 35 -1.74 -10.50 3.04
C GLN A 35 -0.50 -9.84 3.63
N ILE A 36 -0.69 -8.91 4.57
CA ILE A 36 0.40 -8.26 5.28
C ILE A 36 0.62 -8.98 6.61
N LYS A 37 1.78 -9.62 6.77
CA LYS A 37 2.20 -10.23 8.04
C LYS A 37 2.93 -9.19 8.90
N ARG A 38 2.59 -9.13 10.18
CA ARG A 38 3.30 -8.27 11.13
C ARG A 38 4.73 -8.78 11.35
N LYS A 39 5.71 -7.89 11.20
CA LYS A 39 7.15 -8.23 11.33
C LYS A 39 7.60 -8.44 12.79
N TYR A 40 6.99 -7.73 13.74
CA TYR A 40 7.49 -7.61 15.12
C TYR A 40 6.49 -7.97 16.22
N SER A 41 5.29 -8.48 15.90
CA SER A 41 4.42 -9.02 16.95
C SER A 41 4.80 -10.48 17.24
N GLN A 42 4.88 -10.83 18.53
CA GLN A 42 5.08 -12.21 18.99
C GLN A 42 4.07 -13.18 18.35
N ASP A 43 2.89 -12.66 18.04
CA ASP A 43 1.88 -13.30 17.22
C ASP A 43 2.00 -12.82 15.77
N ARG A 44 2.47 -13.66 14.83
CA ARG A 44 2.68 -13.31 13.40
C ARG A 44 1.35 -13.15 12.62
N GLY A 45 0.31 -12.68 13.30
CA GLY A 45 -1.02 -12.50 12.76
C GLY A 45 -1.05 -11.60 11.53
N LEU A 46 -2.01 -11.88 10.65
CA LEU A 46 -2.29 -11.06 9.48
C LEU A 46 -2.90 -9.72 9.91
N VAL A 47 -2.50 -8.65 9.23
CA VAL A 47 -3.15 -7.35 9.36
C VAL A 47 -4.50 -7.42 8.66
N LYS A 48 -5.57 -7.06 9.38
CA LYS A 48 -6.91 -6.93 8.78
C LYS A 48 -6.94 -5.71 7.86
N LEU A 49 -7.17 -5.95 6.58
CA LEU A 49 -7.30 -4.90 5.57
C LEU A 49 -8.78 -4.55 5.33
N PRO A 50 -9.07 -3.35 4.80
CA PRO A 50 -10.43 -2.97 4.42
C PRO A 50 -11.00 -3.87 3.33
N ASN A 51 -12.33 -3.85 3.18
CA ASN A 51 -13.02 -4.63 2.16
C ASN A 51 -12.58 -4.26 0.74
N ASN A 52 -12.29 -2.99 0.47
CA ASN A 52 -11.76 -2.50 -0.80
C ASN A 52 -10.61 -1.54 -0.50
N TYR A 53 -9.47 -1.70 -1.17
CA TYR A 53 -8.29 -0.86 -0.97
C TYR A 53 -7.41 -0.86 -2.22
N LYS A 54 -6.56 0.16 -2.33
CA LYS A 54 -5.50 0.23 -3.35
C LYS A 54 -4.17 -0.08 -2.70
N LEU A 55 -3.43 -1.05 -3.25
CA LEU A 55 -2.06 -1.35 -2.85
C LEU A 55 -1.08 -0.65 -3.80
N LEU A 56 -0.19 0.16 -3.25
CA LEU A 56 0.96 0.72 -3.95
C LEU A 56 2.23 -0.03 -3.52
N VAL A 57 2.87 -0.73 -4.46
CA VAL A 57 4.14 -1.42 -4.25
C VAL A 57 5.25 -0.58 -4.87
N ILE A 58 6.15 -0.06 -4.02
CA ILE A 58 7.31 0.72 -4.44
C ILE A 58 8.52 -0.21 -4.43
N SER A 59 9.14 -0.44 -5.58
CA SER A 59 10.31 -1.31 -5.72
C SER A 59 11.48 -0.51 -6.26
N ASP A 60 12.60 -0.47 -5.53
CA ASP A 60 13.80 0.29 -5.89
C ASP A 60 14.99 -0.63 -6.21
N PHE A 61 14.69 -1.76 -6.86
CA PHE A 61 15.70 -2.76 -7.28
C PHE A 61 16.32 -2.40 -8.62
#